data_AF-A0A924JFR2-F1
#
_entry.id   AF-A0A924JFR2-F1
#
_cell.length_a   1.000
_cell.length_b   1.000
_cell.length_c   1.000
_cell.angle_alpha   90.00
_cell.angle_beta   90.00
_cell.angle_gamma   90.00
#
_symmetry.space_group_name_H-M   'P 1'
#
loop_
_entity.id
_entity.type
_entity.pdbx_description
1 polymer ?
#
loop_
_entity_poly.entity_id
_entity_poly.type
_entity_poly.pdbx_seq_one_letter_code
_entity_poly.pdbx_strand_id
1 'polypeptide(L)'
;MIFNLFDRAILQKDFPEAGLKRGDVGIVVEHIIRDRDEDGYILEFFDAQGNTVDVFPVLESALEQPRPNTILTYREMSPGGIGPAHAAALSS
;
A
#
# COMPACT_ATOMS: atom_id res chain seq x y z
N MET A 1 -15.65 -1.71 -3.01
CA MET A 1 -15.01 -2.61 -2.02
C MET A 1 -14.58 -3.92 -2.68
N ILE A 2 -13.46 -3.87 -3.41
CA ILE A 2 -12.84 -5.05 -4.03
C ILE A 2 -11.90 -5.78 -3.04
N PHE A 3 -11.33 -5.04 -2.09
CA PHE A 3 -10.43 -5.57 -1.05
C PHE A 3 -11.09 -5.50 0.34
N ASN A 4 -10.80 -6.47 1.20
CA ASN A 4 -11.17 -6.50 2.61
C ASN A 4 -10.00 -6.09 3.51
N LEU A 5 -10.28 -5.73 4.76
CA LEU A 5 -9.24 -5.58 5.78
C LEU A 5 -8.39 -6.86 5.86
N PHE A 6 -7.08 -6.65 5.94
CA PHE A 6 -6.02 -7.65 5.97
C PHE A 6 -5.79 -8.42 4.66
N ASP A 7 -6.49 -8.06 3.57
CA ASP A 7 -6.13 -8.55 2.25
C ASP A 7 -4.79 -7.98 1.80
N ARG A 8 -4.06 -8.77 1.01
CA ARG A 8 -2.88 -8.30 0.27
C ARG A 8 -3.35 -7.52 -0.96
N ALA A 9 -2.70 -6.39 -1.21
CA ALA A 9 -2.88 -5.62 -2.44
C ALA A 9 -1.51 -5.29 -3.06
N ILE A 10 -1.44 -5.34 -4.39
CA ILE A 10 -0.22 -5.07 -5.16
C ILE A 10 -0.35 -3.70 -5.80
N LEU A 11 0.67 -2.86 -5.67
CA LEU A 11 0.69 -1.56 -6.35
C LEU A 11 0.82 -1.72 -7.87
N GLN A 12 -0.02 -1.04 -8.63
CA GLN A 12 0.01 -1.01 -10.11
C GLN A 12 0.85 0.14 -10.69
N LYS A 13 1.32 1.06 -9.85
CA LYS A 13 2.18 2.19 -10.24
C LYS A 13 3.20 2.50 -9.16
N ASP A 14 4.21 3.28 -9.52
CA ASP A 14 5.20 3.78 -8.58
C ASP A 14 4.64 4.97 -7.78
N PHE A 15 5.08 5.10 -6.53
CA PHE A 15 4.84 6.25 -5.66
C PHE A 15 6.18 6.74 -5.12
N PRO A 16 6.91 7.54 -5.91
CA PRO A 16 8.26 8.00 -5.56
C PRO A 16 8.33 8.75 -4.22
N GLU A 17 7.26 9.45 -3.85
CA GLU A 17 7.11 10.18 -2.58
C GLU A 17 7.16 9.27 -1.34
N ALA A 18 6.76 8.00 -1.49
CA ALA A 18 6.79 6.97 -0.45
C ALA A 18 7.95 5.96 -0.67
N GLY A 19 8.74 6.13 -1.73
CA GLY A 19 9.76 5.14 -2.12
C GLY A 19 9.18 3.77 -2.54
N LEU A 20 7.87 3.71 -2.77
CA LEU A 20 7.13 2.52 -3.17
C LEU A 20 7.12 2.38 -4.70
N LYS A 21 7.13 1.14 -5.19
CA LYS A 21 7.19 0.80 -6.61
C LYS A 21 6.05 -0.12 -6.98
N ARG A 22 5.69 -0.09 -8.26
CA ARG A 22 4.79 -1.08 -8.87
C ARG A 22 5.30 -2.49 -8.55
N GLY A 23 4.39 -3.33 -8.08
CA GLY A 23 4.69 -4.69 -7.65
C GLY A 23 4.97 -4.84 -6.15
N ASP A 24 5.19 -3.75 -5.41
CA ASP A 24 5.26 -3.82 -3.95
C ASP A 24 3.89 -4.24 -3.39
N VAL A 25 3.93 -5.00 -2.29
CA VAL A 25 2.75 -5.60 -1.69
C VAL A 25 2.51 -4.99 -0.32
N GLY A 26 1.31 -4.44 -0.13
CA GLY A 26 0.82 -3.94 1.15
C GLY A 26 -0.33 -4.78 1.68
N ILE A 27 -0.64 -4.57 2.95
CA ILE A 27 -1.82 -5.13 3.63
C ILE A 27 -2.84 -4.02 3.83
N VAL A 28 -4.09 -4.27 3.47
CA VAL A 28 -5.18 -3.31 3.69
C VAL A 28 -5.46 -3.19 5.19
N VAL A 29 -5.36 -1.98 5.74
CA VAL A 29 -5.61 -1.71 7.16
C VAL A 29 -6.77 -0.75 7.41
N GLU A 30 -7.24 -0.02 6.39
CA GLU A 30 -8.42 0.86 6.48
C GLU A 30 -9.08 1.03 5.10
N HIS A 31 -10.41 1.20 5.10
CA HIS A 31 -11.19 1.53 3.91
C HIS A 31 -11.65 2.99 3.96
N ILE A 32 -11.30 3.77 2.95
CA ILE A 32 -11.71 5.17 2.83
C ILE A 32 -12.86 5.27 1.84
N ILE A 33 -14.09 5.26 2.36
CA ILE A 33 -15.31 5.43 1.55
C ILE A 33 -15.43 6.90 1.13
N ARG A 34 -15.63 7.16 -0.18
CA ARG A 34 -15.74 8.52 -0.73
C ARG A 34 -17.05 8.70 -1.50
N ASP A 35 -17.72 9.83 -1.30
CA ASP A 35 -19.09 10.04 -1.81
C ASP A 35 -19.19 10.27 -3.34
N ARG A 36 -18.12 10.68 -4.01
CA ARG A 36 -18.16 11.11 -5.43
C ARG A 36 -17.00 10.66 -6.30
N ASP A 37 -16.09 9.88 -5.74
CA ASP A 37 -14.89 9.41 -6.42
C ASP A 37 -14.70 7.92 -6.15
N GLU A 38 -13.62 7.38 -6.67
CA GLU A 38 -13.12 6.06 -6.33
C GLU A 38 -12.78 5.94 -4.83
N ASP A 39 -13.14 4.79 -4.25
CA ASP A 39 -12.79 4.41 -2.88
C ASP A 39 -11.26 4.42 -2.69
N GLY A 40 -10.83 4.84 -1.51
CA GLY A 40 -9.44 4.77 -1.10
C GLY A 40 -9.20 3.61 -0.14
N TYR A 41 -7.94 3.23 -0.01
CA TYR A 41 -7.46 2.24 0.93
C TYR A 41 -6.22 2.76 1.62
N ILE A 42 -6.04 2.44 2.90
CA ILE A 42 -4.74 2.59 3.56
C ILE A 42 -4.05 1.24 3.54
N LEU A 43 -2.84 1.21 2.98
CA LEU A 43 -1.99 0.02 2.96
C LEU A 43 -0.84 0.17 3.94
N GLU A 44 -0.59 -0.87 4.73
CA GLU A 44 0.64 -1.02 5.50
C GLU A 44 1.63 -1.91 4.75
N PHE A 45 2.86 -1.42 4.60
CA PHE A 45 3.96 -2.11 3.94
C PHE A 45 4.98 -2.58 4.96
N PHE A 46 5.52 -3.78 4.75
CA PHE A 46 6.46 -4.41 5.66
C PHE A 46 7.78 -4.72 4.96
N ASP A 47 8.88 -4.64 5.70
CA ASP A 47 10.15 -5.22 5.25
C ASP A 47 10.12 -6.76 5.33
N ALA A 48 11.20 -7.39 4.86
CA ALA A 48 11.32 -8.85 4.88
C ALA A 48 11.40 -9.47 6.29
N GLN A 49 11.57 -8.66 7.34
CA GLN A 49 11.55 -9.09 8.74
C GLN A 49 10.17 -8.88 9.39
N GLY A 50 9.22 -8.27 8.67
CA GLY A 50 7.88 -7.95 9.16
C GLY A 50 7.79 -6.61 9.90
N ASN A 51 8.81 -5.76 9.82
CA ASN A 51 8.71 -4.41 10.38
C ASN A 51 7.97 -3.50 9.41
N THR A 52 7.08 -2.65 9.93
CA THR A 52 6.41 -1.63 9.12
C THR A 52 7.44 -0.67 8.53
N VAL A 53 7.44 -0.53 7.21
CA VAL A 53 8.27 0.44 6.49
C VAL A 53 7.50 1.69 6.07
N ASP A 54 6.20 1.54 5.79
CA ASP A 54 5.32 2.66 5.47
C ASP A 54 3.83 2.32 5.68
N VAL A 55 3.00 3.35 5.84
CA VAL A 55 1.53 3.28 5.86
C VAL A 55 1.02 4.36 4.92
N PHE A 56 0.47 3.95 3.78
CA PHE A 56 0.25 4.87 2.65
C PHE A 56 -1.19 4.78 2.08
N PRO A 57 -1.88 5.94 1.92
CA PRO A 57 -3.19 5.98 1.28
C PRO A 57 -3.08 5.86 -0.24
N VAL A 58 -3.93 5.04 -0.83
CA VAL A 58 -3.99 4.79 -2.28
C VAL A 58 -5.44 4.74 -2.75
N LEU A 59 -5.67 5.03 -4.03
CA LEU A 59 -6.97 4.83 -4.66
C LEU A 59 -7.12 3.37 -5.13
N GLU A 60 -8.36 2.85 -5.21
CA GLU A 60 -8.64 1.48 -5.67
C GLU A 60 -7.96 1.14 -7.00
N SER A 61 -7.92 2.08 -7.96
CA SER A 61 -7.30 1.94 -9.30
C SER A 61 -5.80 1.79 -9.29
N ALA A 62 -5.14 2.10 -8.17
CA ALA A 62 -3.71 1.86 -8.01
C ALA A 62 -3.41 0.43 -7.53
N LEU A 63 -4.43 -0.40 -7.29
CA LEU A 63 -4.30 -1.70 -6.67
C LEU A 63 -4.70 -2.85 -7.57
N GLU A 64 -4.03 -3.98 -7.36
CA GLU A 64 -4.37 -5.26 -7.95
C GLU A 64 -4.45 -6.33 -6.86
N GLN A 65 -5.42 -7.24 -7.00
CA GLN A 65 -5.43 -8.46 -6.20
C GLN A 65 -4.31 -9.40 -6.64
N PRO A 66 -3.59 -10.05 -5.70
CA PRO A 66 -2.67 -11.13 -6.03
C PRO A 66 -3.38 -12.22 -6.84
N ARG A 67 -2.76 -12.63 -7.95
CA ARG A 67 -3.32 -13.66 -8.84
C ARG A 67 -2.79 -15.05 -8.47
N PRO A 68 -3.54 -16.12 -8.76
CA PRO A 68 -3.00 -17.47 -8.66
C PRO A 68 -1.73 -17.63 -9.50
N ASN A 69 -0.78 -18.44 -9.01
CA ASN A 69 0.50 -18.73 -9.67
C ASN A 69 1.44 -17.51 -9.88
N THR A 70 1.31 -16.44 -9.08
CA THR A 70 2.30 -15.37 -8.99
C THR A 70 3.28 -15.61 -7.85
N ILE A 71 4.57 -15.28 -8.06
CA ILE A 71 5.62 -15.40 -7.05
C ILE A 71 5.95 -14.01 -6.51
N LEU A 72 6.01 -13.86 -5.20
CA LEU A 72 6.50 -12.64 -4.56
C LEU A 72 8.02 -12.55 -4.72
N THR A 73 8.49 -11.39 -5.16
CA THR A 73 9.92 -11.03 -5.19
C THR A 73 10.17 -9.92 -4.19
N TYR A 74 11.41 -9.79 -3.72
CA TYR A 74 11.83 -8.67 -2.88
C TYR A 74 12.80 -7.75 -3.63
N ARG A 75 12.92 -6.53 -3.12
CA ARG A 75 13.92 -5.54 -3.54
C ARG A 75 14.39 -4.77 -2.31
N GLU A 76 15.56 -4.15 -2.40
CA GLU A 76 15.95 -3.16 -1.41
C GLU A 76 15.08 -1.90 -1.56
N MET A 77 14.65 -1.35 -0.44
CA MET A 77 14.01 -0.05 -0.39
C MET A 77 15.09 1.02 -0.47
N SER A 78 14.94 1.98 -1.38
CA SER A 78 15.89 3.09 -1.47
C SER A 78 15.77 3.96 -0.21
N PRO A 79 16.87 4.36 0.46
CA PRO A 79 16.84 5.10 1.73
C PRO A 79 16.20 6.52 1.73
N GLY A 80 15.41 6.88 0.71
CA GLY A 80 14.85 8.22 0.52
C GLY A 80 13.39 8.42 0.94
N GLY A 81 12.65 7.36 1.26
CA GLY A 81 11.26 7.44 1.76
C GLY A 81 11.24 7.19 3.26
N ILE A 82 11.42 8.23 4.08
CA ILE A 82 11.55 8.06 5.53
C ILE A 82 10.17 7.87 6.18
N GLY A 83 9.91 6.65 6.65
CA GLY A 83 9.28 6.32 7.94
C GLY A 83 7.82 6.75 8.16
N PRO A 84 7.24 6.43 9.35
CA PRO A 84 5.79 6.39 9.63
C PRO A 84 5.07 7.76 9.69
N ALA A 85 5.54 8.75 8.95
CA ALA A 85 5.05 10.13 8.99
C ALA A 85 3.71 10.36 8.26
N HIS A 86 3.21 9.44 7.43
CA HIS A 86 1.98 9.67 6.67
C HIS A 86 0.69 9.24 7.38
N ALA A 87 0.73 8.26 8.30
CA ALA A 87 -0.44 7.83 9.06
C ALA A 87 -0.99 8.93 9.99
N ALA A 88 -0.14 9.85 10.46
CA ALA A 88 -0.54 10.92 11.38
C ALA A 88 -1.36 12.05 10.71
N ALA A 89 -1.40 12.13 9.38
CA ALA A 89 -2.03 13.23 8.65
C ALA A 89 -3.51 12.98 8.27
N LEU A 90 -4.03 11.75 8.46
CA LEU A 90 -5.41 11.39 8.07
C LEU A 90 -6.41 11.36 9.26
N SER A 91 -5.96 11.80 10.44
CA SER A 91 -6.75 11.79 11.68
C SER A 91 -7.15 13.19 12.19
N SER A 92 -7.08 14.22 11.35
CA SER A 92 -7.41 15.62 11.71
C SER A 92 -8.67 16.12 11.01
#